data_AF-A0A2M9KGX7-F1
#
_entry.id   AF-A0A2M9KGX7-F1
#
_cell.length_a   1.000
_cell.length_b   1.000
_cell.length_c   1.000
_cell.angle_alpha   90.00
_cell.angle_beta   90.00
_cell.angle_gamma   90.00
#
_symmetry.space_group_name_H-M   'P 1'
#
loop_
_entity.id
_entity.type
_entity.pdbx_description
1 polymer ?
#
loop_
_entity_poly.entity_id
_entity_poly.type
_entity_poly.pdbx_seq_one_letter_code
_entity_poly.pdbx_strand_id
1 'polypeptide(L)'
;MVNYRRPVLRRVLTSAAIGLVLAVTGPAGLAQASGGAASASTGTAASKARAVCPPTTLWANTGGTARNLIQYDTTGSTLSTAPLVRDYGDIAFSPNGSTLYGVDFPGAAGSTTLYTINPVTGAETASTPITGPLAAVTPTPAVNGLTARADGTLIAGSFSTSQIFLIDPATGGSTLFPVSFPAGIVSAGDFITLDDGDILAFGAPDTTSPSPVFRIRPDNTIIQIGTVPQTFGAAKSAGQVYAFTSNGDINQLNSLPTTASTAALPVTTVEATGLGFYGATSTQDAGTCVTPAYTIAKTATPARKANEGDTITYRVTVRNTGATAATGNFTDDLSDVLDDATLVPGSVTSTTGTASVTGDTLTWTGTLAPGATATVTYQVTVNTPDTGDRTLTNTAVPTAPGGTCTTSRACTVTIRVEKTKDCDKPGHGKPGHHPGDKPGHGHDHDHDHSDAGYNHDSEEGVGK
;
A
#
# COMPACT_ATOMS: atom_id res chain seq x y z
N MET A 1 -6.34 -12.12 -59.99
CA MET A 1 -5.77 -13.13 -60.91
C MET A 1 -4.30 -12.79 -61.08
N VAL A 2 -3.38 -13.40 -60.31
CA VAL A 2 -2.59 -14.61 -60.69
C VAL A 2 -1.70 -14.30 -61.91
N ASN A 3 -0.37 -14.42 -61.95
CA ASN A 3 0.68 -14.99 -61.11
C ASN A 3 2.01 -14.36 -61.58
N TYR A 4 2.95 -14.04 -60.67
CA TYR A 4 4.35 -13.76 -61.05
C TYR A 4 5.31 -14.71 -60.33
N ARG A 5 6.19 -15.31 -61.14
CA ARG A 5 7.13 -16.39 -60.81
C ARG A 5 8.16 -15.99 -59.74
N ARG A 6 8.47 -16.92 -58.82
CA ARG A 6 9.62 -16.85 -57.89
C ARG A 6 10.79 -17.71 -58.40
N PRO A 7 12.05 -17.27 -58.24
CA PRO A 7 13.22 -18.15 -58.26
C PRO A 7 13.73 -18.46 -56.84
N VAL A 8 14.52 -19.53 -56.77
CA VAL A 8 15.07 -20.23 -55.59
C VAL A 8 16.33 -19.55 -55.07
N LEU A 9 16.55 -19.49 -53.73
CA LEU A 9 17.89 -19.39 -53.14
C LEU A 9 18.01 -20.05 -51.76
N ARG A 10 19.18 -20.64 -51.55
CA ARG A 10 19.63 -21.53 -50.46
C ARG A 10 19.74 -20.83 -49.09
N ARG A 11 19.47 -21.59 -48.01
CA ARG A 11 19.73 -21.23 -46.61
C ARG A 11 21.19 -21.47 -46.23
N VAL A 12 21.77 -20.51 -45.51
CA VAL A 12 23.00 -20.64 -44.72
C VAL A 12 22.62 -20.43 -43.26
N LEU A 13 23.03 -21.38 -42.39
CA LEU A 13 22.96 -21.31 -40.93
C LEU A 13 24.33 -20.89 -40.40
N THR A 14 24.36 -19.98 -39.42
CA THR A 14 25.56 -19.62 -38.64
C THR A 14 25.31 -19.78 -37.15
N SER A 15 26.35 -20.30 -36.50
CA SER A 15 26.48 -20.89 -35.16
C SER A 15 26.48 -19.92 -33.98
N ALA A 16 26.23 -20.44 -32.77
CA ALA A 16 26.83 -19.99 -31.52
C ALA A 16 27.01 -21.19 -30.55
N ALA A 17 28.14 -21.21 -29.85
CA ALA A 17 28.81 -22.40 -29.32
C ALA A 17 28.46 -22.79 -27.87
N ILE A 18 28.69 -24.07 -27.57
CA ILE A 18 28.60 -24.76 -26.27
C ILE A 18 30.03 -24.87 -25.69
N GLY A 19 30.20 -24.59 -24.40
CA GLY A 19 31.44 -24.81 -23.65
C GLY A 19 31.23 -25.81 -22.50
N LEU A 20 31.82 -27.00 -22.65
CA LEU A 20 31.84 -28.11 -21.69
C LEU A 20 33.13 -28.04 -20.85
N VAL A 21 33.05 -28.19 -19.53
CA VAL A 21 34.21 -28.25 -18.62
C VAL A 21 34.50 -29.71 -18.27
N LEU A 22 35.72 -30.17 -18.57
CA LEU A 22 36.28 -31.45 -18.17
C LEU A 22 37.19 -31.28 -16.93
N ALA A 23 37.07 -32.18 -15.96
CA ALA A 23 37.97 -32.29 -14.81
C ALA A 23 39.09 -33.31 -15.07
N VAL A 24 40.31 -33.03 -14.60
CA VAL A 24 41.43 -33.98 -14.50
C VAL A 24 42.15 -33.79 -13.16
N THR A 25 42.56 -34.90 -12.55
CA THR A 25 43.19 -35.08 -11.23
C THR A 25 44.73 -35.21 -11.31
N GLY A 26 45.46 -34.86 -10.24
CA GLY A 26 46.84 -35.34 -9.96
C GLY A 26 47.84 -34.31 -9.40
N PRO A 27 48.88 -34.71 -8.63
CA PRO A 27 49.10 -34.18 -7.26
C PRO A 27 50.46 -33.50 -6.93
N ALA A 28 50.46 -32.81 -5.77
CA ALA A 28 51.54 -32.51 -4.80
C ALA A 28 52.82 -31.72 -5.19
N GLY A 29 53.13 -30.68 -4.40
CA GLY A 29 54.49 -30.10 -4.31
C GLY A 29 54.54 -28.68 -3.74
N LEU A 30 55.16 -28.53 -2.56
CA LEU A 30 55.36 -27.28 -1.80
C LEU A 30 56.26 -26.25 -2.50
N ALA A 31 55.93 -24.95 -2.40
CA ALA A 31 56.90 -23.86 -2.22
C ALA A 31 56.19 -22.55 -1.79
N GLN A 32 56.59 -22.00 -0.64
CA GLN A 32 56.34 -20.61 -0.26
C GLN A 32 57.14 -19.66 -1.14
N ALA A 33 56.51 -18.60 -1.63
CA ALA A 33 57.20 -17.37 -2.01
C ALA A 33 56.27 -16.17 -1.77
N SER A 34 56.73 -15.27 -0.91
CA SER A 34 56.17 -13.96 -0.58
C SER A 34 56.22 -13.01 -1.78
N GLY A 35 55.15 -12.25 -2.03
CA GLY A 35 55.19 -11.13 -2.97
C GLY A 35 53.85 -10.42 -3.17
N GLY A 36 53.73 -9.23 -2.56
CA GLY A 36 53.18 -8.02 -3.19
C GLY A 36 51.74 -8.03 -3.71
N ALA A 37 50.88 -7.31 -2.99
CA ALA A 37 49.51 -6.95 -3.33
C ALA A 37 49.31 -6.45 -4.78
N ALA A 38 48.28 -6.99 -5.44
CA ALA A 38 47.54 -6.32 -6.50
C ALA A 38 46.05 -6.52 -6.23
N SER A 39 45.37 -5.42 -5.91
CA SER A 39 43.96 -5.34 -5.58
C SER A 39 43.10 -5.74 -6.79
N ALA A 40 42.39 -6.87 -6.69
CA ALA A 40 41.27 -7.18 -7.57
C ALA A 40 39.99 -6.85 -6.80
N SER A 41 39.37 -5.72 -7.15
CA SER A 41 38.06 -5.32 -6.63
C SER A 41 36.99 -6.28 -7.14
N THR A 42 36.69 -7.32 -6.35
CA THR A 42 35.42 -8.03 -6.48
C THR A 42 34.33 -7.07 -6.01
N GLY A 43 33.56 -6.55 -6.95
CA GLY A 43 32.35 -5.78 -6.66
C GLY A 43 31.39 -6.66 -5.86
N THR A 44 31.39 -6.50 -4.54
CA THR A 44 30.28 -6.89 -3.70
C THR A 44 29.08 -6.11 -4.21
N ALA A 45 28.08 -6.82 -4.74
CA ALA A 45 26.74 -6.26 -4.87
C ALA A 45 26.40 -5.69 -3.50
N ALA A 46 26.36 -4.37 -3.38
CA ALA A 46 25.90 -3.70 -2.18
C ALA A 46 24.50 -4.26 -1.90
N SER A 47 24.37 -5.02 -0.81
CA SER A 47 23.05 -5.35 -0.30
C SER A 47 22.35 -4.01 -0.11
N LYS A 48 21.27 -3.81 -0.87
CA LYS A 48 20.44 -2.63 -0.71
C LYS A 48 20.03 -2.65 0.76
N ALA A 49 20.50 -1.69 1.56
CA ALA A 49 20.14 -1.61 2.97
C ALA A 49 18.60 -1.68 3.03
N ARG A 50 18.08 -2.74 3.65
CA ARG A 50 16.64 -2.97 3.74
C ARG A 50 16.04 -1.78 4.48
N ALA A 51 14.93 -1.24 3.96
CA ALA A 51 14.32 -0.05 4.52
C ALA A 51 14.06 -0.25 6.03
N VAL A 52 14.43 0.73 6.86
CA VAL A 52 14.05 0.72 8.28
C VAL A 52 12.54 0.93 8.32
N CYS A 53 11.78 -0.10 8.70
CA CYS A 53 10.34 0.03 8.82
C CYS A 53 10.02 1.04 9.94
N PRO A 54 9.10 2.00 9.74
CA PRO A 54 8.58 2.77 10.86
C PRO A 54 7.87 1.84 11.85
N PRO A 55 7.73 2.20 13.14
CA PRO A 55 6.95 1.41 14.07
C PRO A 55 5.52 1.19 13.57
N THR A 56 5.04 -0.04 13.67
CA THR A 56 3.64 -0.43 13.51
C THR A 56 3.05 -0.85 14.85
N THR A 57 1.72 -0.86 14.94
CA THR A 57 0.99 -1.42 16.07
C THR A 57 1.15 -2.93 16.16
N LEU A 58 1.11 -3.44 17.38
CA LEU A 58 1.07 -4.85 17.71
C LEU A 58 -0.39 -5.26 17.92
N TRP A 59 -0.73 -6.49 17.57
CA TRP A 59 -2.08 -7.03 17.73
C TRP A 59 -2.00 -8.37 18.44
N ALA A 60 -2.98 -8.66 19.29
CA ALA A 60 -3.10 -9.96 19.92
C ALA A 60 -4.55 -10.39 20.03
N ASN A 61 -4.80 -11.69 19.89
CA ASN A 61 -6.09 -12.29 20.26
C ASN A 61 -5.98 -12.92 21.65
N THR A 62 -6.96 -12.63 22.49
CA THR A 62 -7.18 -13.30 23.77
C THR A 62 -8.31 -14.32 23.64
N GLY A 63 -8.38 -15.26 24.57
CA GLY A 63 -9.40 -16.32 24.57
C GLY A 63 -10.23 -16.45 25.84
N GLY A 64 -11.13 -17.43 25.82
CA GLY A 64 -11.97 -17.80 26.96
C GLY A 64 -13.16 -16.86 27.15
N THR A 65 -13.33 -16.37 28.38
CA THR A 65 -14.45 -15.44 28.74
C THR A 65 -14.17 -14.01 28.30
N ALA A 66 -12.91 -13.65 28.04
CA ALA A 66 -12.48 -12.33 27.61
C ALA A 66 -11.86 -12.39 26.21
N ARG A 67 -12.57 -12.98 25.24
CA ARG A 67 -12.09 -13.12 23.85
C ARG A 67 -12.15 -11.78 23.10
N ASN A 68 -10.99 -11.21 22.84
CA ASN A 68 -10.87 -9.90 22.20
C ASN A 68 -9.70 -9.89 21.23
N LEU A 69 -9.83 -9.07 20.21
CA LEU A 69 -8.72 -8.58 19.41
C LEU A 69 -8.29 -7.25 20.01
N ILE A 70 -7.05 -7.17 20.46
CA ILE A 70 -6.51 -5.99 21.13
C ILE A 70 -5.37 -5.45 20.30
N GLN A 71 -5.41 -4.14 20.05
CA GLN A 71 -4.34 -3.40 19.40
C GLN A 71 -3.53 -2.65 20.45
N TYR A 72 -2.22 -2.77 20.40
CA TYR A 72 -1.26 -2.08 21.25
C TYR A 72 -0.33 -1.19 20.42
N ASP A 73 0.16 -0.11 21.02
CA ASP A 73 1.39 0.51 20.54
C ASP A 73 2.62 -0.26 21.02
N THR A 74 3.82 0.20 20.64
CA THR A 74 5.09 -0.46 20.99
C THR A 74 5.52 -0.27 22.45
N THR A 75 4.81 0.58 23.20
CA THR A 75 4.98 0.74 24.66
C THR A 75 4.05 -0.18 25.45
N GLY A 76 3.16 -0.91 24.76
CA GLY A 76 2.15 -1.77 25.37
C GLY A 76 0.86 -1.03 25.76
N SER A 77 0.72 0.25 25.43
CA SER A 77 -0.53 0.97 25.65
C SER A 77 -1.61 0.44 24.71
N THR A 78 -2.80 0.16 25.25
CA THR A 78 -3.94 -0.30 24.45
C THR A 78 -4.49 0.85 23.60
N LEU A 79 -4.59 0.63 22.29
CA LEU A 79 -5.13 1.59 21.32
C LEU A 79 -6.59 1.29 20.97
N SER A 80 -6.95 0.02 20.85
CA SER A 80 -8.32 -0.40 20.56
C SER A 80 -8.58 -1.83 21.00
N THR A 81 -9.85 -2.15 21.26
CA THR A 81 -10.31 -3.50 21.58
C THR A 81 -11.58 -3.81 20.80
N ALA A 82 -11.66 -4.98 20.19
CA ALA A 82 -12.83 -5.48 19.50
C ALA A 82 -13.18 -6.91 19.97
N PRO A 83 -14.46 -7.26 20.18
CA PRO A 83 -14.84 -8.60 20.60
C PRO A 83 -14.63 -9.61 19.46
N LEU A 84 -14.10 -10.79 19.78
CA LEU A 84 -13.95 -11.87 18.79
C LEU A 84 -15.15 -12.83 18.83
N VAL A 85 -15.54 -13.33 17.67
CA VAL A 85 -16.67 -14.27 17.52
C VAL A 85 -16.36 -15.62 18.18
N ARG A 86 -15.09 -16.03 18.19
CA ARG A 86 -14.59 -17.30 18.74
C ARG A 86 -13.19 -17.14 19.30
N ASP A 87 -12.73 -18.20 19.97
CA ASP A 87 -11.31 -18.35 20.28
C ASP A 87 -10.58 -18.75 18.99
N TYR A 88 -9.49 -18.03 18.71
CA TYR A 88 -8.58 -18.35 17.61
C TYR A 88 -7.30 -18.94 18.17
N GLY A 89 -6.74 -19.93 17.47
CA GLY A 89 -5.48 -20.56 17.82
C GLY A 89 -4.30 -19.64 17.60
N ASP A 90 -4.37 -18.81 16.56
CA ASP A 90 -3.45 -17.71 16.28
C ASP A 90 -4.07 -16.77 15.22
N ILE A 91 -3.45 -15.61 14.99
CA ILE A 91 -3.86 -14.60 14.00
C ILE A 91 -2.66 -14.10 13.19
N ALA A 92 -2.89 -13.66 11.94
CA ALA A 92 -1.82 -13.14 11.09
C ALA A 92 -2.32 -12.03 10.17
N PHE A 93 -1.62 -10.89 10.10
CA PHE A 93 -1.84 -9.97 8.99
C PHE A 93 -1.22 -10.50 7.69
N SER A 94 -1.93 -10.29 6.57
CA SER A 94 -1.35 -10.40 5.24
C SER A 94 -0.13 -9.45 5.11
N PRO A 95 0.82 -9.72 4.19
CA PRO A 95 2.07 -8.95 4.12
C PRO A 95 1.89 -7.47 3.78
N ASN A 96 0.75 -7.12 3.23
CA ASN A 96 0.32 -5.76 2.91
C ASN A 96 -0.63 -5.16 3.97
N GLY A 97 -0.86 -5.85 5.08
CA GLY A 97 -1.78 -5.43 6.15
C GLY A 97 -3.25 -5.28 5.75
N SER A 98 -3.67 -5.73 4.56
CA SER A 98 -5.05 -5.57 4.09
C SER A 98 -6.03 -6.56 4.71
N THR A 99 -5.53 -7.68 5.22
CA THR A 99 -6.35 -8.81 5.65
C THR A 99 -5.80 -9.35 6.96
N LEU A 100 -6.64 -9.46 7.99
CA LEU A 100 -6.32 -10.19 9.21
C LEU A 100 -6.89 -11.59 9.10
N TYR A 101 -6.02 -12.59 9.15
CA TYR A 101 -6.39 -13.98 9.21
C TYR A 101 -6.49 -14.47 10.66
N GLY A 102 -7.32 -15.47 10.91
CA GLY A 102 -7.31 -16.24 12.15
C GLY A 102 -7.59 -17.72 11.87
N VAL A 103 -7.04 -18.60 12.68
CA VAL A 103 -7.29 -20.06 12.60
C VAL A 103 -8.06 -20.54 13.82
N ASP A 104 -8.93 -21.54 13.66
CA ASP A 104 -9.70 -22.09 14.78
C ASP A 104 -8.79 -22.48 15.95
N PHE A 105 -9.25 -22.21 17.18
CA PHE A 105 -8.55 -22.66 18.37
C PHE A 105 -8.43 -24.20 18.43
N PRO A 106 -7.25 -24.73 18.79
CA PRO A 106 -7.01 -26.14 19.05
C PRO A 106 -8.16 -26.92 19.71
N GLY A 107 -8.61 -27.99 19.05
CA GLY A 107 -9.66 -28.88 19.57
C GLY A 107 -11.09 -28.33 19.51
N ALA A 108 -11.32 -27.19 18.85
CA ALA A 108 -12.66 -26.75 18.49
C ALA A 108 -13.39 -27.81 17.63
N ALA A 109 -14.71 -27.87 17.72
CA ALA A 109 -15.48 -28.81 16.92
C ALA A 109 -15.43 -28.45 15.43
N GLY A 110 -14.94 -29.35 14.58
CA GLY A 110 -14.97 -29.19 13.12
C GLY A 110 -13.62 -29.41 12.43
N SER A 111 -13.56 -29.05 11.15
CA SER A 111 -12.33 -29.04 10.36
C SER A 111 -11.52 -27.78 10.62
N THR A 112 -10.19 -27.86 10.48
CA THR A 112 -9.33 -26.67 10.50
C THR A 112 -9.75 -25.66 9.44
N THR A 113 -10.10 -24.45 9.85
CA THR A 113 -10.57 -23.38 8.96
C THR A 113 -9.73 -22.11 9.15
N LEU A 114 -9.45 -21.43 8.04
CA LEU A 114 -8.86 -20.09 8.02
C LEU A 114 -9.98 -19.06 7.88
N TYR A 115 -10.05 -18.10 8.78
CA TYR A 115 -11.01 -17.02 8.77
C TYR A 115 -10.35 -15.71 8.36
N THR A 116 -11.12 -14.83 7.72
CA THR A 116 -10.78 -13.42 7.61
C THR A 116 -11.56 -12.63 8.65
N ILE A 117 -10.88 -11.78 9.40
CA ILE A 117 -11.42 -11.00 10.51
C ILE A 117 -11.37 -9.52 10.16
N ASN A 118 -12.45 -8.78 10.40
CA ASN A 118 -12.43 -7.33 10.38
C ASN A 118 -11.75 -6.83 11.67
N PRO A 119 -10.57 -6.18 11.59
CA PRO A 119 -9.83 -5.80 12.80
C PRO A 119 -10.49 -4.69 13.62
N VAL A 120 -11.46 -3.96 13.05
CA VAL A 120 -12.19 -2.89 13.73
C VAL A 120 -13.36 -3.45 14.55
N THR A 121 -14.07 -4.45 14.01
CA THR A 121 -15.29 -4.98 14.64
C THR A 121 -15.10 -6.35 15.27
N GLY A 122 -14.01 -7.05 14.95
CA GLY A 122 -13.75 -8.44 15.33
C GLY A 122 -14.65 -9.47 14.63
N ALA A 123 -15.49 -9.03 13.69
CA ALA A 123 -16.39 -9.90 12.94
C ALA A 123 -15.65 -10.70 11.85
N GLU A 124 -16.04 -11.95 11.66
CA GLU A 124 -15.62 -12.77 10.52
C GLU A 124 -16.24 -12.22 9.22
N THR A 125 -15.44 -12.01 8.17
CA THR A 125 -15.89 -11.51 6.86
C THR A 125 -15.80 -12.56 5.76
N ALA A 126 -14.98 -13.59 5.95
CA ALA A 126 -14.86 -14.75 5.06
C ALA A 126 -14.27 -15.94 5.83
N SER A 127 -14.42 -17.14 5.26
CA SER A 127 -13.76 -18.36 5.74
C SER A 127 -13.38 -19.29 4.59
N THR A 128 -12.28 -20.00 4.78
CA THR A 128 -11.69 -20.93 3.81
C THR A 128 -11.24 -22.19 4.55
N PRO A 129 -11.81 -23.38 4.25
CA PRO A 129 -11.37 -24.63 4.86
C PRO A 129 -9.89 -24.90 4.53
N ILE A 130 -9.09 -25.27 5.54
CA ILE A 130 -7.72 -25.72 5.33
C ILE A 130 -7.74 -27.18 4.90
N THR A 131 -7.02 -27.50 3.83
CA THR A 131 -6.92 -28.84 3.23
C THR A 131 -5.47 -29.29 3.13
N GLY A 132 -5.23 -30.55 2.79
CA GLY A 132 -3.87 -31.11 2.63
C GLY A 132 -3.28 -31.63 3.95
N PRO A 133 -1.94 -31.71 4.09
CA PRO A 133 -1.28 -32.35 5.22
C PRO A 133 -1.59 -31.71 6.57
N LEU A 134 -1.84 -30.39 6.65
CA LEU A 134 -2.19 -29.74 7.91
C LEU A 134 -3.58 -30.19 8.41
N ALA A 135 -4.53 -30.41 7.51
CA ALA A 135 -5.88 -30.87 7.87
C ALA A 135 -5.90 -32.32 8.40
N ALA A 136 -4.82 -33.09 8.17
CA ALA A 136 -4.67 -34.45 8.66
C ALA A 136 -4.03 -34.53 10.07
N VAL A 137 -3.58 -33.40 10.63
CA VAL A 137 -3.00 -33.36 11.98
C VAL A 137 -4.11 -33.53 13.02
N THR A 138 -3.90 -34.45 13.97
CA THR A 138 -4.83 -34.76 15.05
C THR A 138 -4.25 -34.42 16.43
N PRO A 139 -5.06 -33.93 17.38
CA PRO A 139 -6.48 -33.58 17.24
C PRO A 139 -6.70 -32.40 16.28
N THR A 140 -7.85 -32.38 15.60
CA THR A 140 -8.21 -31.33 14.64
C THR A 140 -9.25 -30.40 15.28
N PRO A 141 -9.10 -29.07 15.16
CA PRO A 141 -7.96 -28.33 14.61
C PRO A 141 -6.74 -28.38 15.53
N ALA A 142 -5.54 -28.23 14.95
CA ALA A 142 -4.27 -28.38 15.65
C ALA A 142 -3.38 -27.12 15.61
N VAL A 143 -3.83 -26.04 14.97
CA VAL A 143 -2.99 -24.88 14.63
C VAL A 143 -2.94 -23.92 15.80
N ASN A 144 -1.73 -23.53 16.21
CA ASN A 144 -1.48 -22.57 17.28
C ASN A 144 -0.35 -21.60 16.92
N GLY A 145 0.01 -21.52 15.64
CA GLY A 145 1.06 -20.67 15.13
C GLY A 145 0.69 -20.22 13.72
N LEU A 146 0.67 -18.93 13.43
CA LEU A 146 0.29 -18.42 12.11
C LEU A 146 0.98 -17.10 11.79
N THR A 147 1.79 -17.05 10.73
CA THR A 147 2.31 -15.77 10.22
C THR A 147 2.25 -15.71 8.71
N ALA A 148 2.25 -14.52 8.12
CA ALA A 148 2.38 -14.37 6.68
C ALA A 148 3.84 -14.30 6.22
N ARG A 149 4.09 -14.72 4.98
CA ARG A 149 5.36 -14.52 4.26
C ARG A 149 5.20 -13.45 3.21
N ALA A 150 6.29 -12.80 2.83
CA ALA A 150 6.27 -11.74 1.81
C ALA A 150 5.63 -12.14 0.46
N ASP A 151 5.58 -13.45 0.13
CA ASP A 151 4.94 -13.97 -1.08
C ASP A 151 3.42 -14.16 -0.96
N GLY A 152 2.83 -13.88 0.21
CA GLY A 152 1.40 -14.01 0.49
C GLY A 152 0.98 -15.36 1.07
N THR A 153 1.86 -16.36 1.10
CA THR A 153 1.58 -17.63 1.80
C THR A 153 1.65 -17.44 3.32
N LEU A 154 0.97 -18.29 4.08
CA LEU A 154 1.06 -18.31 5.54
C LEU A 154 1.96 -19.47 5.99
N ILE A 155 2.80 -19.26 6.99
CA ILE A 155 3.46 -20.33 7.75
C ILE A 155 2.54 -20.70 8.89
N ALA A 156 2.33 -22.00 9.11
CA ALA A 156 1.53 -22.50 10.21
C ALA A 156 2.31 -23.51 11.07
N GLY A 157 2.15 -23.39 12.37
CA GLY A 157 2.68 -24.29 13.39
C GLY A 157 1.55 -25.04 14.10
N SER A 158 1.88 -26.20 14.66
CA SER A 158 0.96 -26.99 15.46
C SER A 158 1.60 -27.42 16.77
N PHE A 159 0.80 -27.46 17.84
CA PHE A 159 1.20 -28.01 19.13
C PHE A 159 1.18 -29.56 19.13
N SER A 160 0.66 -30.18 18.08
CA SER A 160 0.48 -31.64 17.98
C SER A 160 1.56 -32.33 17.15
N THR A 161 2.39 -31.58 16.43
CA THR A 161 3.45 -32.11 15.57
C THR A 161 4.62 -31.13 15.47
N SER A 162 5.83 -31.65 15.26
CA SER A 162 7.00 -30.80 15.00
C SER A 162 7.04 -30.25 13.57
N GLN A 163 6.16 -30.74 12.69
CA GLN A 163 6.07 -30.26 11.31
C GLN A 163 5.59 -28.81 11.26
N ILE A 164 6.19 -28.06 10.35
CA ILE A 164 5.76 -26.70 9.99
C ILE A 164 5.10 -26.79 8.61
N PHE A 165 4.11 -25.96 8.37
CA PHE A 165 3.29 -26.00 7.17
C PHE A 165 3.29 -24.66 6.45
N LEU A 166 3.02 -24.69 5.15
CA LEU A 166 2.61 -23.52 4.38
C LEU A 166 1.12 -23.65 4.06
N ILE A 167 0.41 -22.54 4.07
CA ILE A 167 -0.99 -22.43 3.64
C ILE A 167 -1.06 -21.38 2.53
N ASP A 168 -1.70 -21.73 1.42
CA ASP A 168 -2.19 -20.75 0.46
C ASP A 168 -3.53 -20.18 0.97
N PRO A 169 -3.58 -18.91 1.43
CA PRO A 169 -4.80 -18.36 2.02
C PRO A 169 -5.94 -18.20 1.00
N ALA A 170 -5.66 -18.18 -0.31
CA ALA A 170 -6.68 -18.06 -1.34
C ALA A 170 -7.45 -19.36 -1.56
N THR A 171 -6.76 -20.51 -1.44
CA THR A 171 -7.35 -21.84 -1.70
C THR A 171 -7.56 -22.67 -0.44
N GLY A 172 -6.89 -22.34 0.66
CA GLY A 172 -6.80 -23.16 1.87
C GLY A 172 -5.91 -24.39 1.72
N GLY A 173 -5.27 -24.59 0.57
CA GLY A 173 -4.35 -25.71 0.35
C GLY A 173 -3.11 -25.58 1.23
N SER A 174 -2.80 -26.61 2.01
CA SER A 174 -1.55 -26.67 2.79
C SER A 174 -0.50 -27.57 2.14
N THR A 175 0.77 -27.29 2.42
CA THR A 175 1.92 -28.14 2.12
C THR A 175 2.88 -28.16 3.32
N LEU A 176 3.85 -29.07 3.31
CA LEU A 176 4.92 -29.05 4.32
C LEU A 176 5.88 -27.88 4.06
N PHE A 177 6.33 -27.24 5.13
CA PHE A 177 7.49 -26.37 5.10
C PHE A 177 8.77 -27.22 5.01
N PRO A 178 9.86 -26.75 4.38
CA PRO A 178 11.06 -27.56 4.16
C PRO A 178 11.78 -28.06 5.41
N VAL A 179 11.48 -27.49 6.58
CA VAL A 179 12.03 -27.90 7.88
C VAL A 179 10.93 -28.10 8.91
N SER A 180 11.27 -28.86 9.94
CA SER A 180 10.46 -29.08 11.13
C SER A 180 11.21 -28.60 12.36
N PHE A 181 10.49 -28.38 13.47
CA PHE A 181 11.12 -28.24 14.77
C PHE A 181 11.93 -29.51 15.13
N PRO A 182 12.98 -29.40 15.97
CA PRO A 182 13.71 -30.56 16.47
C PRO A 182 12.81 -31.55 17.22
N ALA A 183 13.26 -32.80 17.35
CA ALA A 183 12.50 -33.83 18.06
C ALA A 183 12.16 -33.40 19.50
N GLY A 184 10.90 -33.61 19.90
CA GLY A 184 10.39 -33.22 21.22
C GLY A 184 9.98 -31.74 21.31
N ILE A 185 10.09 -30.96 20.24
CA ILE A 185 9.64 -29.57 20.17
C ILE A 185 8.49 -29.46 19.17
N VAL A 186 7.44 -28.77 19.58
CA VAL A 186 6.28 -28.40 18.73
C VAL A 186 6.17 -26.88 18.66
N SER A 187 5.22 -26.37 17.89
CA SER A 187 4.99 -24.92 17.82
C SER A 187 4.52 -24.36 19.16
N ALA A 188 5.10 -23.24 19.61
CA ALA A 188 4.58 -22.46 20.72
C ALA A 188 3.69 -21.31 20.28
N GLY A 189 3.64 -20.97 18.99
CA GLY A 189 3.06 -19.72 18.54
C GLY A 189 3.58 -19.35 17.17
N ASP A 190 3.83 -18.06 17.01
CA ASP A 190 4.23 -17.43 15.77
C ASP A 190 5.57 -17.82 15.17
N PHE A 191 5.73 -17.36 13.93
CA PHE A 191 6.98 -17.22 13.25
C PHE A 191 7.17 -15.77 12.83
N ILE A 192 8.40 -15.26 12.77
CA ILE A 192 8.68 -13.87 12.40
C ILE A 192 9.78 -13.82 11.36
N THR A 193 9.50 -13.24 10.19
CA THR A 193 10.53 -12.99 9.18
C THR A 193 11.38 -11.78 9.59
N LEU A 194 12.67 -12.01 9.83
CA LEU A 194 13.62 -11.00 10.26
C LEU A 194 14.21 -10.23 9.09
N ASP A 195 14.87 -9.11 9.41
CA ASP A 195 15.40 -8.20 8.40
C ASP A 195 16.57 -8.79 7.60
N ASP A 196 17.28 -9.76 8.17
CA ASP A 196 18.34 -10.52 7.51
C ASP A 196 17.84 -11.75 6.73
N GLY A 197 16.52 -12.00 6.72
CA GLY A 197 15.88 -13.06 5.95
C GLY A 197 15.71 -14.38 6.70
N ASP A 198 16.25 -14.51 7.91
CA ASP A 198 15.94 -15.64 8.79
C ASP A 198 14.48 -15.57 9.26
N ILE A 199 13.88 -16.72 9.52
CA ILE A 199 12.59 -16.83 10.19
C ILE A 199 12.86 -17.20 11.64
N LEU A 200 12.42 -16.35 12.58
CA LEU A 200 12.34 -16.69 13.98
C LEU A 200 11.16 -17.64 14.19
N ALA A 201 11.36 -18.73 14.95
CA ALA A 201 10.30 -19.67 15.27
C ALA A 201 10.31 -19.96 16.78
N PHE A 202 9.14 -19.87 17.41
CA PHE A 202 9.00 -20.14 18.85
C PHE A 202 8.53 -21.58 19.04
N GLY A 203 9.32 -22.38 19.74
CA GLY A 203 9.00 -23.77 20.05
C GLY A 203 8.50 -23.96 21.48
N ALA A 204 7.82 -25.08 21.72
CA ALA A 204 7.38 -25.54 23.03
C ALA A 204 7.85 -26.99 23.23
N PRO A 205 8.64 -27.29 24.28
CA PRO A 205 8.91 -28.67 24.68
C PRO A 205 7.75 -29.28 25.47
N ASP A 206 7.01 -28.44 26.20
CA ASP A 206 5.85 -28.80 27.03
C ASP A 206 5.00 -27.55 27.32
N THR A 207 3.98 -27.69 28.17
CA THR A 207 3.00 -26.63 28.48
C THR A 207 3.41 -25.69 29.61
N THR A 208 4.63 -25.77 30.13
CA THR A 208 5.09 -24.97 31.30
C THR A 208 6.49 -24.40 31.15
N SER A 209 7.34 -25.02 30.34
CA SER A 209 8.74 -24.65 30.17
C SER A 209 8.90 -23.37 29.33
N PRO A 210 10.01 -22.63 29.53
CA PRO A 210 10.40 -21.55 28.63
C PRO A 210 10.43 -22.00 27.17
N SER A 211 9.98 -21.12 26.27
CA SER A 211 9.93 -21.41 24.84
C SER A 211 11.33 -21.31 24.22
N PRO A 212 11.92 -22.39 23.66
CA PRO A 212 13.09 -22.29 22.82
C PRO A 212 12.81 -21.44 21.58
N VAL A 213 13.77 -20.59 21.23
CA VAL A 213 13.68 -19.69 20.08
C VAL A 213 14.65 -20.20 19.03
N PHE A 214 14.16 -20.43 17.83
CA PHE A 214 14.94 -20.92 16.70
C PHE A 214 15.07 -19.87 15.61
N ARG A 215 16.20 -19.89 14.90
CA ARG A 215 16.30 -19.28 13.57
C ARG A 215 16.28 -20.36 12.53
N ILE A 216 15.37 -20.23 11.57
CA ILE A 216 15.35 -20.99 10.33
C ILE A 216 15.94 -20.10 9.25
N ARG A 217 17.07 -20.52 8.70
CA ARG A 217 17.81 -19.76 7.69
C ARG A 217 17.23 -19.99 6.29
N PRO A 218 17.52 -19.11 5.31
CA PRO A 218 17.10 -19.29 3.92
C PRO A 218 17.56 -20.60 3.27
N ASP A 219 18.63 -21.22 3.78
CA ASP A 219 19.14 -22.51 3.33
C ASP A 219 18.45 -23.70 4.02
N ASN A 220 17.38 -23.47 4.77
CA ASN A 220 16.64 -24.47 5.54
C ASN A 220 17.45 -25.10 6.68
N THR A 221 18.50 -24.44 7.18
CA THR A 221 19.11 -24.83 8.44
C THR A 221 18.35 -24.22 9.62
N ILE A 222 18.14 -25.01 10.67
CA ILE A 222 17.48 -24.55 11.91
C ILE A 222 18.47 -24.60 13.07
N ILE A 223 18.58 -23.50 13.83
CA ILE A 223 19.42 -23.41 15.02
C ILE A 223 18.62 -22.83 16.18
N GLN A 224 18.78 -23.38 17.39
CA GLN A 224 18.27 -22.74 18.60
C GLN A 224 19.22 -21.61 19.00
N ILE A 225 18.68 -20.42 19.27
CA ILE A 225 19.46 -19.23 19.63
C ILE A 225 19.26 -18.78 21.08
N GLY A 226 18.30 -19.39 21.78
CA GLY A 226 18.09 -19.19 23.21
C GLY A 226 16.72 -19.69 23.66
N THR A 227 16.27 -19.16 24.79
CA THR A 227 14.89 -19.34 25.30
C THR A 227 14.29 -18.01 25.72
N VAL A 228 12.97 -17.89 25.66
CA VAL A 228 12.19 -16.79 26.24
C VAL A 228 11.20 -17.37 27.25
N PRO A 229 10.61 -16.55 28.16
CA PRO A 229 9.45 -17.00 28.92
C PRO A 229 8.39 -17.58 27.97
N GLN A 230 7.61 -18.56 28.46
CA GLN A 230 6.66 -19.28 27.62
C GLN A 230 5.77 -18.30 26.85
N THR A 231 5.76 -18.43 25.52
CA THR A 231 5.05 -17.53 24.61
C THR A 231 4.00 -18.27 23.80
N PHE A 232 2.92 -17.56 23.45
CA PHE A 232 1.82 -18.06 22.61
C PHE A 232 1.65 -17.28 21.29
N GLY A 233 2.37 -16.18 21.12
CA GLY A 233 2.36 -15.37 19.90
C GLY A 233 3.50 -14.37 19.89
N ALA A 234 3.84 -13.83 18.74
CA ALA A 234 4.85 -12.80 18.61
C ALA A 234 4.52 -11.81 17.50
N ALA A 235 5.05 -10.60 17.61
CA ALA A 235 4.83 -9.56 16.62
C ALA A 235 6.11 -8.74 16.40
N LYS A 236 6.31 -8.26 15.17
CA LYS A 236 7.46 -7.41 14.79
C LYS A 236 7.06 -5.95 14.63
N SER A 237 7.88 -5.02 15.12
CA SER A 237 7.67 -3.59 14.85
C SER A 237 9.00 -2.85 14.81
N ALA A 238 9.26 -2.16 13.70
CA ALA A 238 10.51 -1.41 13.46
C ALA A 238 11.79 -2.23 13.73
N GLY A 239 11.77 -3.52 13.34
CA GLY A 239 12.89 -4.45 13.53
C GLY A 239 12.96 -5.10 14.91
N GLN A 240 12.14 -4.66 15.88
CA GLN A 240 12.03 -5.28 17.19
C GLN A 240 11.01 -6.41 17.17
N VAL A 241 11.23 -7.44 17.98
CA VAL A 241 10.30 -8.56 18.17
C VAL A 241 9.75 -8.53 19.58
N TYR A 242 8.44 -8.68 19.69
CA TYR A 242 7.67 -8.69 20.92
C TYR A 242 7.04 -10.06 21.08
N ALA A 243 7.36 -10.77 22.15
CA ALA A 243 6.76 -12.05 22.51
C ALA A 243 5.60 -11.81 23.49
N PHE A 244 4.45 -12.40 23.18
CA PHE A 244 3.25 -12.37 24.01
C PHE A 244 3.23 -13.64 24.85
N THR A 245 3.40 -13.50 26.15
CA THR A 245 3.68 -14.62 27.04
C THR A 245 2.43 -15.18 27.70
N SER A 246 2.51 -16.43 28.14
CA SER A 246 1.37 -17.16 28.74
C SER A 246 0.88 -16.56 30.05
N ASN A 247 1.70 -15.77 30.73
CA ASN A 247 1.33 -15.00 31.92
C ASN A 247 0.77 -13.60 31.61
N GLY A 248 0.61 -13.25 30.33
CA GLY A 248 0.01 -11.98 29.90
C GLY A 248 0.99 -10.81 29.78
N ASP A 249 2.29 -11.07 29.80
CA ASP A 249 3.28 -10.03 29.52
C ASP A 249 3.50 -9.85 28.01
N ILE A 250 3.82 -8.63 27.63
CA ILE A 250 4.36 -8.28 26.32
C ILE A 250 5.86 -8.01 26.54
N ASN A 251 6.70 -8.90 26.01
CA ASN A 251 8.14 -8.87 26.23
C ASN A 251 8.87 -8.52 24.93
N GLN A 252 9.55 -7.37 24.90
CA GLN A 252 10.47 -7.05 23.81
C GLN A 252 11.75 -7.88 23.95
N LEU A 253 12.17 -8.56 22.88
CA LEU A 253 13.44 -9.28 22.81
C LEU A 253 14.57 -8.28 22.52
N ASN A 254 15.51 -8.13 23.46
CA ASN A 254 16.58 -7.14 23.38
C ASN A 254 17.75 -7.59 22.48
N SER A 255 17.84 -8.88 22.18
CA SER A 255 18.82 -9.41 21.24
C SER A 255 18.34 -10.70 20.57
N LEU A 256 18.75 -10.87 19.32
CA LEU A 256 18.50 -12.07 18.51
C LEU A 256 19.85 -12.57 17.96
N PRO A 257 20.59 -13.39 18.73
CA PRO A 257 21.87 -13.93 18.30
C PRO A 257 21.72 -14.76 17.02
N THR A 258 22.76 -14.78 16.19
CA THR A 258 22.81 -15.61 14.96
C THR A 258 23.57 -16.93 15.15
N THR A 259 24.09 -17.14 16.36
CA THR A 259 24.85 -18.32 16.80
C THR A 259 24.00 -19.19 17.71
N ALA A 260 24.25 -20.50 17.68
CA ALA A 260 23.50 -21.43 18.50
C ALA A 260 23.71 -21.20 20.01
N SER A 261 22.64 -21.23 20.78
CA SER A 261 22.64 -21.08 22.23
C SER A 261 21.34 -21.62 22.83
N THR A 262 21.39 -22.06 24.08
CA THR A 262 20.22 -22.43 24.89
C THR A 262 20.00 -21.50 26.08
N ALA A 263 20.81 -20.44 26.20
CA ALA A 263 20.68 -19.46 27.27
C ALA A 263 19.41 -18.62 27.10
N ALA A 264 18.88 -18.12 28.22
CA ALA A 264 17.76 -17.18 28.18
C ALA A 264 18.15 -15.92 27.41
N LEU A 265 17.31 -15.51 26.47
CA LEU A 265 17.47 -14.25 25.75
C LEU A 265 17.10 -13.09 26.68
N PRO A 266 17.84 -11.97 26.64
CA PRO A 266 17.47 -10.78 27.40
C PRO A 266 16.15 -10.21 26.85
N VAL A 267 15.18 -10.01 27.74
CA VAL A 267 13.88 -9.41 27.42
C VAL A 267 13.59 -8.20 28.30
N THR A 268 12.77 -7.30 27.79
CA THR A 268 12.19 -6.17 28.54
C THR A 268 10.68 -6.31 28.50
N THR A 269 10.04 -6.44 29.66
CA THR A 269 8.58 -6.37 29.76
C THR A 269 8.14 -4.94 29.48
N VAL A 270 7.43 -4.73 28.37
CA VAL A 270 6.88 -3.42 28.01
C VAL A 270 5.51 -3.21 28.64
N GLU A 271 4.75 -4.29 28.86
CA GLU A 271 3.46 -4.24 29.55
C GLU A 271 3.13 -5.60 30.19
N ALA A 272 2.54 -5.57 31.38
CA ALA A 272 2.04 -6.75 32.10
C ALA A 272 0.50 -6.70 32.17
N THR A 273 -0.16 -7.25 31.15
CA THR A 273 -1.61 -7.08 30.97
C THR A 273 -2.46 -7.99 31.87
N GLY A 274 -1.90 -9.11 32.31
CA GLY A 274 -2.62 -10.18 33.00
C GLY A 274 -3.64 -10.93 32.13
N LEU A 275 -3.61 -10.74 30.81
CA LEU A 275 -4.53 -11.39 29.87
C LEU A 275 -3.97 -12.72 29.35
N GLY A 276 -4.86 -13.67 29.03
CA GLY A 276 -4.49 -14.92 28.36
C GLY A 276 -4.43 -14.73 26.85
N PHE A 277 -3.24 -14.44 26.31
CA PHE A 277 -2.99 -14.36 24.87
C PHE A 277 -2.97 -15.75 24.24
N TYR A 278 -3.57 -15.90 23.06
CA TYR A 278 -3.51 -17.13 22.26
C TYR A 278 -2.67 -16.95 20.98
N GLY A 279 -2.45 -15.72 20.54
CA GLY A 279 -1.72 -15.40 19.32
C GLY A 279 -1.44 -13.91 19.21
N ALA A 280 -0.52 -13.54 18.33
CA ALA A 280 -0.19 -12.14 18.08
C ALA A 280 0.22 -11.91 16.63
N THR A 281 0.17 -10.65 16.17
CA THR A 281 0.67 -10.32 14.84
C THR A 281 0.95 -8.83 14.70
N SER A 282 1.64 -8.48 13.62
CA SER A 282 1.77 -7.15 13.09
C SER A 282 1.77 -7.19 11.56
N THR A 283 1.65 -6.02 10.93
CA THR A 283 1.82 -5.89 9.48
C THR A 283 3.28 -6.09 9.00
N GLN A 284 4.23 -6.26 9.91
CA GLN A 284 5.66 -6.41 9.61
C GLN A 284 6.21 -7.83 9.82
N ASP A 285 5.39 -8.78 10.31
CA ASP A 285 5.85 -10.15 10.61
C ASP A 285 6.33 -10.88 9.35
N ALA A 286 5.77 -10.55 8.19
CA ALA A 286 6.19 -11.03 6.88
C ALA A 286 7.54 -10.47 6.38
N GLY A 287 8.19 -9.62 7.18
CA GLY A 287 9.43 -8.93 6.83
C GLY A 287 9.23 -7.80 5.81
N THR A 288 7.99 -7.46 5.47
CA THR A 288 7.66 -6.35 4.58
C THR A 288 7.47 -5.06 5.39
N CYS A 289 8.09 -3.96 4.93
CA CYS A 289 7.76 -2.64 5.45
C CYS A 289 6.63 -2.05 4.61
N VAL A 290 5.40 -2.14 5.10
CA VAL A 290 4.27 -1.49 4.42
C VAL A 290 4.09 -0.09 4.99
N THR A 291 4.58 0.91 4.27
CA THR A 291 4.29 2.31 4.59
C THR A 291 3.00 2.74 3.90
N PRO A 292 2.07 3.42 4.59
CA PRO A 292 0.99 4.13 3.92
C PRO A 292 1.55 4.98 2.78
N ALA A 293 0.89 4.98 1.63
CA ALA A 293 1.29 5.80 0.50
C ALA A 293 0.04 6.34 -0.19
N TYR A 294 0.00 7.65 -0.42
CA TYR A 294 -1.08 8.26 -1.16
C TYR A 294 -0.58 9.42 -2.01
N THR A 295 -1.32 9.71 -3.07
CA THR A 295 -1.04 10.84 -3.95
C THR A 295 -2.21 11.80 -3.95
N ILE A 296 -1.94 13.09 -4.06
CA ILE A 296 -2.96 14.10 -4.35
C ILE A 296 -2.75 14.73 -5.73
N ALA A 297 -3.84 15.17 -6.36
CA ALA A 297 -3.85 15.92 -7.60
C ALA A 297 -4.96 16.96 -7.55
N LYS A 298 -4.71 18.13 -8.13
CA LYS A 298 -5.60 19.27 -8.13
C LYS A 298 -5.95 19.69 -9.53
N THR A 299 -7.22 20.05 -9.72
CA THR A 299 -7.74 20.59 -10.97
C THR A 299 -8.70 21.74 -10.69
N ALA A 300 -8.90 22.57 -11.70
CA ALA A 300 -9.88 23.65 -11.65
C ALA A 300 -10.64 23.74 -12.99
N THR A 301 -11.90 24.18 -12.93
CA THR A 301 -12.75 24.42 -14.09
C THR A 301 -13.52 25.74 -13.89
N PRO A 302 -13.42 26.71 -14.81
CA PRO A 302 -12.57 26.73 -16.00
C PRO A 302 -11.07 26.66 -15.64
N ALA A 303 -10.27 26.14 -16.57
CA ALA A 303 -8.82 26.03 -16.37
C ALA A 303 -8.11 27.27 -16.91
N ARG A 304 -7.08 27.75 -16.20
CA ARG A 304 -6.13 28.82 -16.59
C ARG A 304 -6.70 30.23 -16.69
N LYS A 305 -7.96 30.40 -17.06
CA LYS A 305 -8.61 31.71 -17.22
C LYS A 305 -10.04 31.68 -16.70
N ALA A 306 -10.48 32.78 -16.11
CA ALA A 306 -11.85 33.04 -15.69
C ALA A 306 -12.13 34.54 -15.86
N ASN A 307 -13.39 34.91 -16.04
CA ASN A 307 -13.82 36.30 -16.01
C ASN A 307 -14.30 36.69 -14.60
N GLU A 308 -14.32 37.98 -14.32
CA GLU A 308 -15.07 38.51 -13.18
C GLU A 308 -16.51 37.97 -13.17
N GLY A 309 -16.96 37.46 -12.02
CA GLY A 309 -18.27 36.85 -11.85
C GLY A 309 -18.36 35.35 -12.19
N ASP A 310 -17.34 34.77 -12.83
CA ASP A 310 -17.33 33.33 -13.12
C ASP A 310 -17.20 32.52 -11.81
N THR A 311 -17.90 31.38 -11.76
CA THR A 311 -17.70 30.38 -10.70
C THR A 311 -16.63 29.39 -11.14
N ILE A 312 -15.60 29.23 -10.31
CA ILE A 312 -14.52 28.26 -10.49
C ILE A 312 -14.77 27.08 -9.56
N THR A 313 -14.86 25.88 -10.13
CA THR A 313 -14.88 24.63 -9.36
C THR A 313 -13.48 24.06 -9.24
N TYR A 314 -13.01 23.90 -8.01
CA TYR A 314 -11.79 23.18 -7.68
C TYR A 314 -12.09 21.73 -7.29
N ARG A 315 -11.21 20.82 -7.69
CA ARG A 315 -11.23 19.42 -7.23
C ARG A 315 -9.84 19.00 -6.79
N VAL A 316 -9.75 18.40 -5.60
CA VAL A 316 -8.57 17.70 -5.10
C VAL A 316 -8.89 16.22 -5.01
N THR A 317 -8.18 15.40 -5.79
CA THR A 317 -8.29 13.94 -5.77
C THR A 317 -7.19 13.37 -4.89
N VAL A 318 -7.56 12.56 -3.90
CA VAL A 318 -6.65 11.84 -3.01
C VAL A 318 -6.76 10.35 -3.31
N ARG A 319 -5.67 9.70 -3.69
CA ARG A 319 -5.66 8.27 -4.02
C ARG A 319 -4.65 7.53 -3.15
N ASN A 320 -5.09 6.46 -2.49
CA ASN A 320 -4.18 5.53 -1.84
C ASN A 320 -3.44 4.72 -2.92
N THR A 321 -2.13 4.89 -2.99
CA THR A 321 -1.23 4.20 -3.91
C THR A 321 -0.47 3.05 -3.22
N GLY A 322 -0.60 2.93 -1.90
CA GLY A 322 0.00 1.88 -1.10
C GLY A 322 -0.81 0.60 -1.08
N ALA A 323 -0.21 -0.42 -0.48
CA ALA A 323 -0.81 -1.75 -0.32
C ALA A 323 -1.58 -1.90 1.01
N THR A 324 -1.40 -0.98 1.95
CA THR A 324 -2.16 -0.83 3.21
C THR A 324 -3.22 0.26 3.11
N ALA A 325 -4.19 0.26 4.02
CA ALA A 325 -5.02 1.43 4.24
C ALA A 325 -4.15 2.65 4.62
N ALA A 326 -4.48 3.82 4.10
CA ALA A 326 -3.73 5.06 4.32
C ALA A 326 -4.65 6.12 4.90
N THR A 327 -4.30 6.65 6.08
CA THR A 327 -4.89 7.88 6.61
C THR A 327 -4.17 9.06 5.97
N GLY A 328 -4.81 9.66 4.97
CA GLY A 328 -4.26 10.81 4.25
C GLY A 328 -4.74 12.13 4.85
N ASN A 329 -3.87 13.13 4.83
CA ASN A 329 -4.21 14.52 5.12
C ASN A 329 -3.66 15.45 4.03
N PHE A 330 -4.37 16.53 3.73
CA PHE A 330 -3.78 17.64 3.00
C PHE A 330 -4.32 18.97 3.51
N THR A 331 -3.51 20.01 3.34
CA THR A 331 -3.91 21.41 3.50
C THR A 331 -3.90 22.08 2.15
N ASP A 332 -4.75 23.06 1.97
CA ASP A 332 -4.87 23.80 0.73
C ASP A 332 -5.01 25.29 1.05
N ASP A 333 -4.01 26.05 0.61
CA ASP A 333 -3.90 27.49 0.87
C ASP A 333 -4.70 28.28 -0.15
N LEU A 334 -5.74 28.95 0.33
CA LEU A 334 -6.68 29.74 -0.45
C LEU A 334 -6.39 31.25 -0.35
N SER A 335 -5.30 31.69 0.29
CA SER A 335 -5.02 33.12 0.47
C SER A 335 -4.90 33.88 -0.86
N ASP A 336 -4.12 33.33 -1.80
CA ASP A 336 -3.98 33.80 -3.20
C ASP A 336 -5.22 33.51 -4.07
N VAL A 337 -6.33 33.02 -3.49
CA VAL A 337 -7.60 32.77 -4.18
C VAL A 337 -8.68 33.68 -3.62
N LEU A 338 -8.70 33.88 -2.30
CA LEU A 338 -9.74 34.62 -1.59
C LEU A 338 -9.54 36.13 -1.61
N ASP A 339 -8.39 36.61 -2.11
CA ASP A 339 -8.17 38.00 -2.44
C ASP A 339 -8.90 38.43 -3.73
N ASP A 340 -8.99 37.53 -4.73
CA ASP A 340 -9.66 37.76 -6.02
C ASP A 340 -11.09 37.17 -6.09
N ALA A 341 -11.44 36.22 -5.22
CA ALA A 341 -12.71 35.50 -5.27
C ALA A 341 -13.34 35.24 -3.90
N THR A 342 -14.64 34.97 -3.86
CA THR A 342 -15.34 34.60 -2.63
C THR A 342 -15.72 33.12 -2.65
N LEU A 343 -15.45 32.39 -1.56
CA LEU A 343 -15.87 31.00 -1.41
C LEU A 343 -17.41 30.89 -1.46
N VAL A 344 -17.94 29.98 -2.29
CA VAL A 344 -19.37 29.71 -2.37
C VAL A 344 -19.81 28.94 -1.12
N PRO A 345 -20.71 29.47 -0.28
CA PRO A 345 -21.14 28.80 0.95
C PRO A 345 -21.75 27.42 0.67
N GLY A 346 -21.38 26.43 1.48
CA GLY A 346 -21.87 25.06 1.34
C GLY A 346 -21.31 24.28 0.13
N SER A 347 -20.37 24.86 -0.63
CA SER A 347 -19.78 24.18 -1.80
C SER A 347 -18.74 23.11 -1.45
N VAL A 348 -18.17 23.17 -0.24
CA VAL A 348 -17.11 22.26 0.22
C VAL A 348 -17.73 20.88 0.51
N THR A 349 -17.33 19.89 -0.27
CA THR A 349 -17.84 18.51 -0.17
C THR A 349 -16.70 17.51 -0.33
N SER A 350 -16.87 16.32 0.23
CA SER A 350 -15.93 15.20 0.09
C SER A 350 -16.66 13.89 -0.10
N THR A 351 -16.20 13.03 -1.01
CA THR A 351 -16.77 11.69 -1.19
C THR A 351 -16.46 10.74 -0.04
N THR A 352 -15.34 10.96 0.66
CA THR A 352 -14.89 10.18 1.82
C THR A 352 -14.01 11.06 2.70
N GLY A 353 -14.03 10.85 4.02
CA GLY A 353 -13.33 11.75 4.95
C GLY A 353 -14.03 13.10 5.09
N THR A 354 -13.39 14.01 5.82
CA THR A 354 -13.96 15.30 6.19
C THR A 354 -13.13 16.41 5.56
N ALA A 355 -13.79 17.36 4.89
CA ALA A 355 -13.20 18.60 4.39
C ALA A 355 -13.82 19.81 5.09
N SER A 356 -13.02 20.81 5.43
CA SER A 356 -13.50 22.06 6.02
C SER A 356 -12.59 23.23 5.66
N VAL A 357 -13.14 24.45 5.65
CA VAL A 357 -12.38 25.69 5.47
C VAL A 357 -12.43 26.49 6.75
N THR A 358 -11.27 26.92 7.24
CA THR A 358 -11.13 27.82 8.39
C THR A 358 -10.16 28.94 8.02
N GLY A 359 -10.63 30.19 8.05
CA GLY A 359 -9.87 31.31 7.47
C GLY A 359 -9.61 31.03 5.98
N ASP A 360 -8.34 31.15 5.57
CA ASP A 360 -7.92 30.94 4.18
C ASP A 360 -7.35 29.54 3.94
N THR A 361 -7.59 28.57 4.84
CA THR A 361 -7.06 27.22 4.70
C THR A 361 -8.19 26.20 4.61
N LEU A 362 -8.19 25.42 3.53
CA LEU A 362 -8.97 24.20 3.43
C LEU A 362 -8.16 23.02 3.96
N THR A 363 -8.75 22.22 4.84
CA THR A 363 -8.16 20.99 5.36
C THR A 363 -9.00 19.79 4.97
N TRP A 364 -8.34 18.67 4.70
CA TRP A 364 -8.99 17.37 4.52
C TRP A 364 -8.25 16.28 5.28
N THR A 365 -9.03 15.37 5.88
CA THR A 365 -8.54 14.14 6.51
C THR A 365 -9.45 12.97 6.17
N GLY A 366 -8.87 11.80 5.92
CA GLY A 366 -9.65 10.57 5.71
C GLY A 366 -8.79 9.32 5.57
N THR A 367 -9.40 8.18 5.87
CA THR A 367 -8.78 6.86 5.69
C THR A 367 -9.26 6.23 4.39
N LEU A 368 -8.32 5.78 3.56
CA LEU A 368 -8.58 5.15 2.27
C LEU A 368 -8.06 3.72 2.28
N ALA A 369 -8.90 2.74 1.92
CA ALA A 369 -8.45 1.38 1.62
C ALA A 369 -7.44 1.38 0.44
N PRO A 370 -6.62 0.31 0.28
CA PRO A 370 -5.71 0.19 -0.85
C PRO A 370 -6.40 0.45 -2.19
N GLY A 371 -5.84 1.33 -3.01
CA GLY A 371 -6.39 1.71 -4.31
C GLY A 371 -7.63 2.62 -4.29
N ALA A 372 -8.25 2.85 -3.13
CA ALA A 372 -9.41 3.73 -3.00
C ALA A 372 -9.05 5.21 -3.24
N THR A 373 -10.06 6.00 -3.60
CA THR A 373 -9.91 7.42 -3.95
C THR A 373 -10.98 8.27 -3.25
N ALA A 374 -10.59 9.39 -2.66
CA ALA A 374 -11.49 10.47 -2.25
C ALA A 374 -11.39 11.65 -3.21
N THR A 375 -12.51 12.35 -3.43
CA THR A 375 -12.53 13.62 -4.15
C THR A 375 -13.13 14.71 -3.27
N VAL A 376 -12.34 15.75 -3.02
CA VAL A 376 -12.79 16.98 -2.38
C VAL A 376 -13.15 18.00 -3.46
N THR A 377 -14.33 18.60 -3.38
CA THR A 377 -14.80 19.62 -4.31
C THR A 377 -15.18 20.87 -3.54
N TYR A 378 -14.82 22.05 -4.07
CA TYR A 378 -15.26 23.35 -3.55
C TYR A 378 -15.32 24.37 -4.68
N GLN A 379 -16.06 25.47 -4.48
CA GLN A 379 -16.28 26.49 -5.49
C GLN A 379 -15.99 27.88 -4.95
N VAL A 380 -15.42 28.73 -5.80
CA VAL A 380 -15.27 30.18 -5.54
C VAL A 380 -15.92 30.95 -6.69
N THR A 381 -16.43 32.14 -6.42
CA THR A 381 -16.92 33.07 -7.46
C THR A 381 -15.97 34.25 -7.53
N VAL A 382 -15.42 34.53 -8.72
CA VAL A 382 -14.51 35.66 -8.94
C VAL A 382 -15.25 36.97 -8.66
N ASN A 383 -14.63 37.86 -7.90
CA ASN A 383 -15.24 39.11 -7.47
C ASN A 383 -15.56 40.03 -8.68
N THR A 384 -16.52 40.94 -8.52
CA THR A 384 -16.91 41.92 -9.55
C THR A 384 -17.24 43.27 -8.90
N PRO A 385 -16.39 44.31 -9.06
CA PRO A 385 -15.07 44.27 -9.69
C PRO A 385 -14.08 43.42 -8.87
N ASP A 386 -13.11 42.82 -9.54
CA ASP A 386 -11.97 42.20 -8.86
C ASP A 386 -10.92 43.26 -8.49
N THR A 387 -10.62 43.33 -7.19
CA THR A 387 -9.70 44.29 -6.56
C THR A 387 -8.35 43.69 -6.18
N GLY A 388 -8.16 42.37 -6.33
CA GLY A 388 -6.90 41.71 -6.02
C GLY A 388 -5.90 41.78 -7.17
N ASP A 389 -5.00 40.80 -7.25
CA ASP A 389 -3.92 40.75 -8.22
C ASP A 389 -4.29 40.08 -9.55
N ARG A 390 -5.51 39.52 -9.64
CA ARG A 390 -6.08 38.80 -10.79
C ARG A 390 -5.39 37.46 -11.10
N THR A 391 -4.87 36.78 -10.09
CA THR A 391 -4.10 35.55 -10.20
C THR A 391 -4.43 34.57 -9.09
N LEU A 392 -5.45 33.74 -9.33
CA LEU A 392 -5.83 32.69 -8.39
C LEU A 392 -4.82 31.53 -8.45
N THR A 393 -3.78 31.59 -7.63
CA THR A 393 -2.84 30.48 -7.43
C THR A 393 -3.29 29.66 -6.24
N ASN A 394 -3.45 28.36 -6.45
CA ASN A 394 -4.10 27.52 -5.46
C ASN A 394 -3.32 26.22 -5.29
N THR A 395 -2.74 25.99 -4.12
CA THR A 395 -1.78 24.90 -3.88
C THR A 395 -2.21 24.01 -2.72
N ALA A 396 -2.46 22.73 -3.03
CA ALA A 396 -2.68 21.70 -2.02
C ALA A 396 -1.36 21.01 -1.65
N VAL A 397 -1.16 20.70 -0.37
CA VAL A 397 0.05 20.06 0.15
C VAL A 397 -0.34 18.84 0.99
N PRO A 398 0.13 17.62 0.66
CA PRO A 398 -0.04 16.47 1.54
C PRO A 398 0.69 16.71 2.87
N THR A 399 0.04 16.41 3.99
CA THR A 399 0.60 16.65 5.34
C THR A 399 0.71 15.39 6.19
N ALA A 400 0.20 14.24 5.74
CA ALA A 400 0.39 12.95 6.41
C ALA A 400 1.57 12.15 5.81
N PRO A 401 2.20 11.26 6.60
CA PRO A 401 3.25 10.37 6.10
C PRO A 401 2.83 9.59 4.84
N GLY A 402 3.74 9.47 3.88
CA GLY A 402 3.50 8.77 2.63
C GLY A 402 2.72 9.57 1.58
N GLY A 403 2.33 10.81 1.89
CA GLY A 403 1.65 11.72 0.98
C GLY A 403 2.59 12.38 -0.02
N THR A 404 2.21 12.37 -1.31
CA THR A 404 2.95 13.08 -2.37
C THR A 404 1.99 13.71 -3.38
N CYS A 405 2.47 14.62 -4.22
CA CYS A 405 1.74 15.04 -5.41
C CYS A 405 1.91 14.00 -6.52
N THR A 406 0.87 13.71 -7.31
CA THR A 406 0.97 12.75 -8.44
C THR A 406 2.09 13.10 -9.43
N THR A 407 2.36 14.39 -9.59
CA THR A 407 3.59 14.93 -10.19
C THR A 407 4.00 16.18 -9.40
N SER A 408 5.23 16.67 -9.56
CA SER A 408 5.71 17.88 -8.86
C SER A 408 4.87 19.14 -9.10
N ARG A 409 4.02 19.16 -10.14
CA ARG A 409 3.13 20.28 -10.47
C ARG A 409 1.65 19.98 -10.29
N ALA A 410 1.27 18.74 -10.00
CA ALA A 410 -0.13 18.33 -9.98
C ALA A 410 -0.91 18.91 -8.79
N CYS A 411 -0.25 19.48 -7.80
CA CYS A 411 -0.87 20.03 -6.60
C CYS A 411 -1.25 21.51 -6.70
N THR A 412 -0.76 22.19 -7.73
CA THR A 412 -0.94 23.63 -7.91
C THR A 412 -1.67 23.91 -9.21
N VAL A 413 -2.65 24.80 -9.14
CA VAL A 413 -3.30 25.37 -10.31
C VAL A 413 -3.22 26.89 -10.22
N THR A 414 -3.09 27.54 -11.37
CA THR A 414 -3.11 29.02 -11.47
C THR A 414 -4.11 29.43 -12.54
N ILE A 415 -4.99 30.36 -12.18
CA ILE A 415 -6.02 30.92 -13.06
C ILE A 415 -5.82 32.43 -13.12
N ARG A 416 -5.87 33.01 -14.32
CA ARG A 416 -5.84 34.46 -14.50
C ARG A 416 -7.26 35.00 -14.63
N VAL A 417 -7.54 36.10 -13.93
CA VAL A 417 -8.83 36.80 -14.04
C VAL A 417 -8.78 37.81 -15.18
N GLU A 418 -9.76 37.74 -16.07
CA GLU A 418 -9.99 38.72 -17.12
C GLU A 418 -11.13 39.65 -16.69
N LYS A 419 -10.94 40.95 -16.90
CA LYS A 419 -12.04 41.90 -16.78
C LYS A 419 -13.10 41.58 -17.82
N THR A 420 -14.36 41.65 -17.42
CA THR A 420 -15.45 41.68 -18.39
C THR A 420 -15.24 42.90 -19.29
N LYS A 421 -15.30 42.71 -20.62
CA LYS A 421 -15.25 43.84 -21.55
C LYS A 421 -16.51 44.67 -21.33
N ASP A 422 -16.36 45.92 -20.89
CA ASP A 422 -17.45 46.90 -20.90
C ASP A 422 -18.02 46.98 -22.32
N CYS A 423 -19.18 46.36 -22.56
CA CYS A 423 -19.96 46.55 -23.77
C CYS A 423 -20.64 47.93 -23.80
N ASP A 424 -20.45 48.76 -22.77
CA ASP A 424 -21.17 50.01 -22.53
C ASP A 424 -20.38 51.28 -22.88
N LYS A 425 -19.32 51.19 -23.70
CA LYS A 425 -18.77 52.41 -24.33
C LYS A 425 -19.47 52.67 -25.67
N PRO A 426 -20.28 53.75 -25.80
CA PRO A 426 -20.72 54.21 -27.10
C PRO A 426 -19.47 54.54 -27.93
N GLY A 427 -19.34 53.90 -29.09
CA GLY A 427 -18.22 54.14 -30.00
C GLY A 427 -18.04 55.63 -30.24
N HIS A 428 -16.80 56.10 -30.13
CA HIS A 428 -16.40 57.44 -30.52
C HIS A 428 -16.97 57.75 -31.92
N GLY A 429 -17.88 58.73 -31.97
CA GLY A 429 -18.50 59.19 -33.20
C GLY A 429 -17.43 59.58 -34.22
N LYS A 430 -17.59 59.08 -35.45
CA LYS A 430 -16.83 59.59 -36.60
C LYS A 430 -17.14 61.09 -36.77
N PRO A 431 -16.15 61.97 -37.02
CA PRO A 431 -16.42 63.37 -37.31
C PRO A 431 -17.21 63.50 -38.62
N GLY A 432 -18.28 64.30 -38.58
CA GLY A 432 -19.23 64.49 -39.67
C GLY A 432 -18.60 65.06 -40.93
N HIS A 433 -19.08 64.57 -42.07
CA HIS A 433 -18.79 65.12 -43.39
C HIS A 433 -19.68 66.35 -43.62
N HIS A 434 -19.06 67.50 -43.90
CA HIS A 434 -19.74 68.74 -44.27
C HIS A 434 -20.43 68.62 -45.64
N PRO A 435 -21.58 69.28 -45.85
CA PRO A 435 -22.29 69.26 -47.12
C PRO A 435 -21.83 70.42 -48.02
N GLY A 436 -21.49 70.09 -49.28
CA GLY A 436 -21.46 71.06 -50.38
C GLY A 436 -20.22 70.99 -51.27
N ASP A 437 -20.31 70.27 -52.39
CA ASP A 437 -20.06 70.84 -53.73
C ASP A 437 -20.60 69.92 -54.84
N LYS A 438 -20.96 70.55 -55.97
CA LYS A 438 -21.90 70.13 -57.02
C LYS A 438 -21.26 69.24 -58.14
N PRO A 439 -22.06 68.76 -59.13
CA PRO A 439 -21.89 67.45 -59.79
C PRO A 439 -21.12 67.48 -61.12
N GLY A 440 -20.59 66.32 -61.51
CA GLY A 440 -20.03 66.07 -62.83
C GLY A 440 -20.41 64.68 -63.34
N HIS A 441 -21.14 64.68 -64.45
CA HIS A 441 -21.28 63.66 -65.50
C HIS A 441 -20.18 62.58 -65.50
N GLY A 442 -20.41 61.29 -65.76
CA GLY A 442 -21.45 60.59 -66.49
C GLY A 442 -20.76 59.41 -67.18
N HIS A 443 -21.36 58.22 -67.15
CA HIS A 443 -21.55 57.36 -68.32
C HIS A 443 -22.13 56.00 -67.90
N ASP A 444 -23.28 55.75 -68.50
CA ASP A 444 -23.95 54.45 -68.62
C ASP A 444 -23.01 53.38 -69.18
N HIS A 445 -23.22 52.14 -68.77
CA HIS A 445 -23.76 51.11 -69.67
C HIS A 445 -24.20 49.88 -68.85
N ASP A 446 -25.52 49.84 -68.64
CA ASP A 446 -26.47 48.77 -68.96
C ASP A 446 -26.04 47.30 -69.13
N HIS A 447 -27.00 46.48 -68.68
CA HIS A 447 -27.39 45.13 -69.09
C HIS A 447 -26.71 43.92 -68.40
N ASP A 448 -27.41 42.83 -68.13
CA ASP A 448 -28.82 42.47 -67.91
C ASP A 448 -28.80 40.97 -67.52
N HIS A 449 -29.89 40.49 -66.95
CA HIS A 449 -30.30 39.09 -66.77
C HIS A 449 -29.68 38.30 -65.60
N SER A 450 -30.43 37.94 -64.54
CA SER A 450 -31.59 37.01 -64.46
C SER A 450 -31.21 35.59 -64.90
N ASP A 451 -31.51 34.49 -64.23
CA ASP A 451 -32.59 34.16 -63.30
C ASP A 451 -32.34 32.75 -62.73
N ALA A 452 -33.10 32.40 -61.68
CA ALA A 452 -33.51 31.05 -61.23
C ALA A 452 -32.42 30.03 -60.77
N GLY A 453 -32.51 29.34 -59.62
CA GLY A 453 -33.62 29.08 -58.71
C GLY A 453 -34.36 27.77 -59.04
N TYR A 454 -33.98 26.65 -58.41
CA TYR A 454 -34.78 25.46 -58.01
C TYR A 454 -33.82 24.26 -57.72
N ASN A 455 -34.09 23.23 -56.92
CA ASN A 455 -34.73 22.98 -55.62
C ASN A 455 -34.47 21.47 -55.31
N HIS A 456 -34.53 21.10 -54.03
CA HIS A 456 -34.87 19.78 -53.44
C HIS A 456 -34.42 18.43 -54.06
N ASP A 457 -33.83 17.53 -53.26
CA ASP A 457 -34.55 16.37 -52.73
C ASP A 457 -33.76 15.53 -51.69
N SER A 458 -34.56 14.87 -50.85
CA SER A 458 -34.27 14.03 -49.68
C SER A 458 -34.35 12.53 -49.99
N GLU A 459 -33.63 11.66 -49.25
CA GLU A 459 -33.97 10.26 -48.85
C GLU A 459 -32.78 9.71 -48.02
N GLU A 460 -32.89 9.35 -46.73
CA GLU A 460 -33.41 8.12 -46.08
C GLU A 460 -32.58 6.82 -46.20
N GLY A 461 -32.46 6.08 -45.07
CA GLY A 461 -32.10 4.64 -44.98
C GLY A 461 -30.75 4.32 -44.28
N VAL A 462 -30.65 4.09 -42.96
CA VAL A 462 -31.05 2.94 -42.09
C VAL A 462 -30.12 1.69 -42.14
N GLY A 463 -29.69 1.26 -40.94
CA GLY A 463 -29.32 -0.12 -40.56
C GLY A 463 -27.87 -0.25 -40.07
N LYS A 464 -27.54 -0.81 -38.90
CA LYS A 464 -28.24 -1.55 -37.83
C LYS A 464 -27.44 -1.35 -36.53
#